data_AF-A0A4P9W780-F1
#
_entry.id   AF-A0A4P9W780-F1
#
_cell.length_a   1.000
_cell.length_b   1.000
_cell.length_c   1.000
_cell.angle_alpha   90.00
_cell.angle_beta   90.00
_cell.angle_gamma   90.00
#
_symmetry.space_group_name_H-M   'P 1'
#
loop_
_entity.id
_entity.type
_entity.pdbx_description
1 polymer ?
#
loop_
_entity_poly.entity_id
_entity_poly.type
_entity_poly.pdbx_seq_one_letter_code
_entity_poly.pdbx_strand_id
1 'polypeptide(L)'
;MLATPEDHESAAADAIQRDDWRAAADSLRAAYTAQPPTSKRRSYLLFNFTMMFIMEKVRYPIAGDLTFIVASSRATGSQPPLEAHCAYAIGILMDSDGRYRRGIATAESASEADRRVIVMYHDGDKPAGELLDKFLETLRQRLAKTLQQISTMNPSAIPDEISRLPKIATATRTRECRDWRASADAFRAAYDGASPDFAPRSYCIWYYTHIFHDGPDTLLQPTACDLAFMRGIFESDAAPIPHRVLCGYTLCYLRVRKGDCKKSGETARCVIALAEYATVAEGSAAARPDGKGESIGELLDSYLVYLRVILAETTIPDCTVPFAPAAPGDAAYKQRLTDTILERAFFEPGHSCDKCKTSSGTMNAAEGRIERILEFRGPEPGDRWRVALIGADAGTSDEIVDSASMRLVVPCSERDELVGESLD
;
A
#
# COMPACT_ATOMS: atom_id res chain seq x y z
N MET A 1 -45.46 -1.43 -12.57
CA MET A 1 -45.75 -1.88 -11.18
C MET A 1 -44.56 -1.49 -10.33
N LEU A 2 -44.78 -0.92 -9.14
CA LEU A 2 -43.69 -0.69 -8.18
C LEU A 2 -43.27 -2.05 -7.60
N ALA A 3 -41.97 -2.25 -7.38
CA ALA A 3 -41.45 -3.46 -6.76
C ALA A 3 -42.01 -3.60 -5.33
N THR A 4 -42.35 -4.84 -4.95
CA THR A 4 -42.83 -5.16 -3.60
C THR A 4 -41.64 -5.28 -2.63
N PRO A 5 -41.87 -5.17 -1.31
CA PRO A 5 -40.81 -5.44 -0.33
C PRO A 5 -40.18 -6.84 -0.52
N GLU A 6 -40.99 -7.85 -0.85
CA GLU A 6 -40.54 -9.21 -1.13
C GLU A 6 -39.60 -9.28 -2.35
N ASP A 7 -39.87 -8.51 -3.40
CA ASP A 7 -38.99 -8.43 -4.58
C ASP A 7 -37.61 -7.88 -4.19
N HIS A 8 -37.57 -6.86 -3.33
CA HIS A 8 -36.32 -6.29 -2.83
C HIS A 8 -35.57 -7.24 -1.88
N GLU A 9 -36.28 -8.01 -1.06
CA GLU A 9 -35.68 -9.05 -0.20
C GLU A 9 -35.06 -10.17 -1.05
N SER A 10 -35.77 -10.63 -2.09
CA SER A 10 -35.24 -11.62 -3.03
C SER A 10 -34.00 -11.09 -3.75
N ALA A 11 -34.04 -9.84 -4.24
CA ALA A 11 -32.89 -9.21 -4.87
C ALA A 11 -31.69 -9.09 -3.93
N ALA A 12 -31.91 -8.84 -2.63
CA ALA A 12 -30.85 -8.84 -1.65
C ALA A 12 -30.22 -10.23 -1.47
N ALA A 13 -31.04 -11.29 -1.41
CA ALA A 13 -30.57 -12.67 -1.30
C ALA A 13 -29.74 -13.08 -2.53
N ASP A 14 -30.21 -12.74 -3.75
CA ASP A 14 -29.49 -13.02 -5.00
C ASP A 14 -28.16 -12.24 -5.09
N ALA A 15 -28.13 -11.02 -4.57
CA ALA A 15 -26.91 -10.23 -4.49
C ALA A 15 -25.90 -10.86 -3.50
N ILE A 16 -26.37 -11.34 -2.34
CA ILE A 16 -25.53 -12.06 -1.36
C ILE A 16 -24.94 -13.33 -1.98
N GLN A 17 -25.73 -14.11 -2.72
CA GLN A 17 -25.23 -15.33 -3.38
C GLN A 17 -24.14 -15.06 -4.42
N ARG A 18 -24.10 -13.85 -4.98
CA ARG A 18 -23.09 -13.41 -5.96
C ARG A 18 -21.93 -12.65 -5.31
N ASP A 19 -21.86 -12.61 -3.98
CA ASP A 19 -20.91 -11.78 -3.22
C ASP A 19 -20.99 -10.27 -3.54
N ASP A 20 -22.10 -9.78 -4.07
CA ASP A 20 -22.36 -8.36 -4.30
C ASP A 20 -23.04 -7.72 -3.07
N TRP A 21 -22.25 -7.58 -2.01
CA TRP A 21 -22.70 -7.08 -0.72
C TRP A 21 -23.25 -5.64 -0.79
N ARG A 22 -22.81 -4.83 -1.77
CA ARG A 22 -23.31 -3.46 -1.95
C ARG A 22 -24.72 -3.47 -2.52
N ALA A 23 -24.95 -4.22 -3.60
CA ALA A 23 -26.29 -4.36 -4.17
C ALA A 23 -27.26 -4.98 -3.16
N ALA A 24 -26.78 -5.90 -2.32
CA ALA A 24 -27.57 -6.47 -1.23
C ALA A 24 -27.97 -5.41 -0.19
N ALA A 25 -27.04 -4.57 0.25
CA ALA A 25 -27.34 -3.49 1.20
C ALA A 25 -28.32 -2.46 0.63
N ASP A 26 -28.15 -2.06 -0.65
CA ASP A 26 -29.09 -1.15 -1.32
C ASP A 26 -30.49 -1.75 -1.44
N SER A 27 -30.59 -3.06 -1.73
CA SER A 27 -31.86 -3.80 -1.81
C SER A 27 -32.54 -3.93 -0.44
N LEU A 28 -31.79 -4.23 0.63
CA LEU A 28 -32.33 -4.25 1.99
C LEU A 28 -32.85 -2.88 2.46
N ARG A 29 -32.14 -1.80 2.09
CA ARG A 29 -32.60 -0.43 2.37
C ARG A 29 -33.90 -0.11 1.63
N ALA A 30 -34.01 -0.53 0.37
CA ALA A 30 -35.23 -0.37 -0.43
C ALA A 30 -36.39 -1.17 0.19
N ALA A 31 -36.17 -2.44 0.53
CA ALA A 31 -37.14 -3.29 1.22
C ALA A 31 -37.63 -2.64 2.52
N TYR A 32 -36.71 -2.15 3.36
CA TYR A 32 -37.06 -1.48 4.62
C TYR A 32 -37.96 -0.26 4.38
N THR A 33 -37.65 0.54 3.35
CA THR A 33 -38.39 1.78 3.04
C THR A 33 -39.80 1.46 2.51
N ALA A 34 -39.96 0.35 1.80
CA ALA A 34 -41.24 -0.11 1.29
C ALA A 34 -42.15 -0.72 2.38
N GLN A 35 -41.60 -1.08 3.56
CA GLN A 35 -42.38 -1.65 4.65
C GLN A 35 -43.15 -0.59 5.46
N PRO A 36 -44.42 -0.86 5.85
CA PRO A 36 -45.18 0.01 6.74
C PRO A 36 -44.44 0.24 8.07
N PRO A 37 -44.53 1.45 8.69
CA PRO A 37 -43.83 1.76 9.95
C PRO A 37 -44.09 0.76 11.09
N THR A 38 -45.27 0.13 11.10
CA THR A 38 -45.69 -0.85 12.11
C THR A 38 -45.24 -2.29 11.81
N SER A 39 -44.58 -2.53 10.67
CA SER A 39 -44.17 -3.88 10.26
C SER A 39 -43.01 -4.37 11.11
N LYS A 40 -43.18 -5.53 11.77
CA LYS A 40 -42.10 -6.23 12.49
C LYS A 40 -40.90 -6.54 11.59
N ARG A 41 -41.11 -6.69 10.28
CA ARG A 41 -40.03 -6.96 9.31
C ARG A 41 -39.03 -5.82 9.21
N ARG A 42 -39.41 -4.57 9.54
CA ARG A 42 -38.48 -3.43 9.49
C ARG A 42 -37.27 -3.65 10.41
N SER A 43 -37.48 -4.21 11.60
CA SER A 43 -36.38 -4.50 12.53
C SER A 43 -35.41 -5.52 11.95
N TYR A 44 -35.93 -6.59 11.34
CA TYR A 44 -35.11 -7.59 10.66
C TYR A 44 -34.33 -7.01 9.48
N LEU A 45 -34.97 -6.22 8.62
CA LEU A 45 -34.31 -5.63 7.45
C LEU A 45 -33.22 -4.64 7.84
N LEU A 46 -33.49 -3.77 8.82
CA LEU A 46 -32.49 -2.81 9.32
C LEU A 46 -31.33 -3.52 10.00
N PHE A 47 -31.63 -4.59 10.74
CA PHE A 47 -30.63 -5.43 11.35
C PHE A 47 -29.70 -6.06 10.31
N ASN A 48 -30.24 -6.72 9.28
CA ASN A 48 -29.42 -7.32 8.22
C ASN A 48 -28.62 -6.27 7.45
N PHE A 49 -29.23 -5.12 7.15
CA PHE A 49 -28.57 -4.00 6.49
C PHE A 49 -27.33 -3.54 7.29
N THR A 50 -27.49 -3.26 8.58
CA THR A 50 -26.40 -2.79 9.44
C THR A 50 -25.34 -3.87 9.71
N MET A 51 -25.74 -5.15 9.81
CA MET A 51 -24.81 -6.25 9.98
C MET A 51 -23.86 -6.44 8.81
N MET A 52 -24.27 -6.11 7.58
CA MET A 52 -23.36 -6.16 6.43
C MET A 52 -22.15 -5.23 6.60
N PHE A 53 -22.33 -4.09 7.26
CA PHE A 53 -21.22 -3.18 7.54
C PHE A 53 -20.44 -3.60 8.79
N ILE A 54 -21.13 -4.05 9.85
CA ILE A 54 -20.48 -4.51 11.09
C ILE A 54 -19.57 -5.73 10.83
N MET A 55 -19.99 -6.63 9.94
CA MET A 55 -19.25 -7.83 9.56
C MET A 55 -18.25 -7.56 8.41
N GLU A 56 -18.01 -6.29 8.07
CA GLU A 56 -17.07 -5.85 7.02
C GLU A 56 -17.36 -6.44 5.63
N LYS A 57 -18.58 -6.94 5.39
CA LYS A 57 -19.02 -7.45 4.09
C LYS A 57 -19.19 -6.32 3.08
N VAL A 58 -19.68 -5.18 3.55
CA VAL A 58 -19.60 -3.91 2.83
C VAL A 58 -18.49 -3.09 3.47
N ARG A 59 -17.40 -2.87 2.73
CA ARG A 59 -16.16 -2.26 3.26
C ARG A 59 -16.41 -0.91 3.94
N TYR A 60 -17.33 -0.08 3.44
CA TYR A 60 -17.65 1.23 4.03
C TYR A 60 -19.10 1.68 3.77
N PRO A 61 -19.79 2.28 4.75
CA PRO A 61 -21.08 2.94 4.53
C PRO A 61 -20.89 4.24 3.73
N ILE A 62 -21.70 4.44 2.69
CA ILE A 62 -21.75 5.73 1.99
C ILE A 62 -22.58 6.74 2.80
N ALA A 63 -22.49 8.03 2.45
CA ALA A 63 -23.25 9.08 3.13
C ALA A 63 -24.76 8.79 3.21
N GLY A 64 -25.32 8.19 2.16
CA GLY A 64 -26.71 7.73 2.13
C GLY A 64 -27.04 6.65 3.16
N ASP A 65 -26.10 5.74 3.45
CA ASP A 65 -26.29 4.68 4.45
C ASP A 65 -26.29 5.26 5.86
N LEU A 66 -25.32 6.13 6.16
CA LEU A 66 -25.26 6.80 7.46
C LEU A 66 -26.50 7.66 7.69
N THR A 67 -26.93 8.40 6.66
CA THR A 67 -28.16 9.19 6.70
C THR A 67 -29.36 8.29 6.95
N PHE A 68 -29.44 7.14 6.29
CA PHE A 68 -30.51 6.17 6.48
C PHE A 68 -30.52 5.58 7.90
N ILE A 69 -29.37 5.19 8.46
CA ILE A 69 -29.27 4.65 9.82
C ILE A 69 -29.66 5.73 10.85
N VAL A 70 -29.17 6.95 10.69
CA VAL A 70 -29.50 8.09 11.58
C VAL A 70 -30.97 8.48 11.46
N ALA A 71 -31.55 8.48 10.26
CA ALA A 71 -32.97 8.76 10.06
C ALA A 71 -33.83 7.66 10.68
N SER A 72 -33.45 6.40 10.50
CA SER A 72 -34.15 5.24 11.08
C SER A 72 -34.10 5.25 12.61
N SER A 73 -33.00 5.74 13.21
CA SER A 73 -32.87 5.89 14.66
C SER A 73 -33.63 7.09 15.24
N ARG A 74 -34.17 7.98 14.39
CA ARG A 74 -34.87 9.21 14.79
C ARG A 74 -36.33 9.23 14.36
N ALA A 75 -36.78 8.20 13.63
CA ALA A 75 -38.13 8.14 13.11
C ALA A 75 -39.11 8.11 14.28
N THR A 76 -40.04 9.08 14.35
CA THR A 76 -41.00 9.18 15.45
C THR A 76 -41.81 7.88 15.54
N GLY A 77 -41.72 7.19 16.69
CA GLY A 77 -42.34 5.88 16.88
C GLY A 77 -41.44 4.67 16.55
N SER A 78 -40.13 4.88 16.34
CA SER A 78 -39.18 3.76 16.36
C SER A 78 -39.26 3.03 17.70
N GLN A 79 -39.30 1.70 17.63
CA GLN A 79 -39.20 0.86 18.81
C GLN A 79 -37.79 1.01 19.40
N PRO A 80 -37.61 1.19 20.71
CA PRO A 80 -36.27 1.38 21.31
C PRO A 80 -35.20 0.33 20.97
N PRO A 81 -35.51 -0.95 20.69
CA PRO A 81 -34.54 -1.91 20.17
C PRO A 81 -33.92 -1.49 18.83
N LEU A 82 -34.72 -0.87 17.97
CA LEU A 82 -34.28 -0.38 16.67
C LEU A 82 -33.32 0.80 16.85
N GLU A 83 -33.64 1.71 17.76
CA GLU A 83 -32.80 2.87 18.08
C GLU A 83 -31.46 2.45 18.70
N ALA A 84 -31.49 1.54 19.67
CA ALA A 84 -30.29 0.99 20.29
C ALA A 84 -29.41 0.25 19.27
N HIS A 85 -30.01 -0.53 18.37
CA HIS A 85 -29.30 -1.21 17.31
C HIS A 85 -28.67 -0.25 16.30
N CYS A 86 -29.39 0.79 15.88
CA CYS A 86 -28.83 1.85 15.04
C CYS A 86 -27.70 2.59 15.76
N ALA A 87 -27.84 2.90 17.04
CA ALA A 87 -26.79 3.53 17.84
C ALA A 87 -25.56 2.62 17.97
N TYR A 88 -25.76 1.31 18.13
CA TYR A 88 -24.70 0.30 18.12
C TYR A 88 -23.97 0.26 16.77
N ALA A 89 -24.72 0.13 15.66
CA ALA A 89 -24.16 0.12 14.32
C ALA A 89 -23.40 1.42 14.02
N ILE A 90 -23.95 2.59 14.35
CA ILE A 90 -23.28 3.88 14.22
C ILE A 90 -22.01 3.93 15.09
N GLY A 91 -22.06 3.40 16.32
CA GLY A 91 -20.91 3.35 17.23
C GLY A 91 -19.75 2.55 16.64
N ILE A 92 -20.05 1.37 16.07
CA ILE A 92 -19.07 0.53 15.38
C ILE A 92 -18.54 1.21 14.11
N LEU A 93 -19.43 1.72 13.27
CA LEU A 93 -19.06 2.24 11.95
C LEU A 93 -18.28 3.56 11.99
N MET A 94 -18.38 4.30 13.08
CA MET A 94 -17.73 5.61 13.23
C MET A 94 -16.64 5.63 14.31
N ASP A 95 -16.33 4.46 14.89
CA ASP A 95 -15.35 4.22 15.97
C ASP A 95 -15.13 5.43 16.91
N SER A 96 -16.21 5.92 17.52
CA SER A 96 -16.18 7.13 18.34
C SER A 96 -16.71 6.87 19.75
N ASP A 97 -15.84 7.08 20.74
CA ASP A 97 -16.12 6.89 22.18
C ASP A 97 -17.44 7.52 22.64
N GLY A 98 -17.76 8.71 22.13
CA GLY A 98 -18.98 9.43 22.48
C GLY A 98 -20.27 8.73 22.03
N ARG A 99 -20.21 7.84 21.03
CA ARG A 99 -21.39 7.15 20.49
C ARG A 99 -21.63 5.78 21.12
N TYR A 100 -20.58 5.07 21.53
CA TYR A 100 -20.73 3.87 22.37
C TYR A 100 -21.48 4.21 23.67
N ARG A 101 -21.10 5.29 24.34
CA ARG A 101 -21.78 5.77 25.56
C ARG A 101 -23.25 6.13 25.30
N ARG A 102 -23.57 6.70 24.13
CA ARG A 102 -24.95 7.01 23.75
C ARG A 102 -25.77 5.74 23.50
N GLY A 103 -25.22 4.77 22.77
CA GLY A 103 -25.88 3.48 22.55
C GLY A 103 -26.15 2.74 23.86
N ILE A 104 -25.17 2.76 24.79
CA ILE A 104 -25.34 2.21 26.15
C ILE A 104 -26.47 2.93 26.88
N ALA A 105 -26.44 4.26 26.93
CA ALA A 105 -27.48 5.05 27.61
C ALA A 105 -28.88 4.80 27.02
N THR A 106 -29.01 4.73 25.69
CA THR A 106 -30.29 4.41 25.03
C THR A 106 -30.80 3.04 25.44
N ALA A 107 -29.96 2.01 25.36
CA ALA A 107 -30.36 0.65 25.73
C ALA A 107 -30.67 0.50 27.23
N GLU A 108 -29.96 1.21 28.11
CA GLU A 108 -30.23 1.27 29.55
C GLU A 108 -31.51 2.04 29.89
N SER A 109 -31.86 3.04 29.07
CA SER A 109 -33.07 3.86 29.27
C SER A 109 -34.37 3.21 28.75
N ALA A 110 -34.28 2.09 28.04
CA ALA A 110 -35.45 1.42 27.48
C ALA A 110 -36.41 0.98 28.60
N SER A 111 -37.69 1.35 28.47
CA SER A 111 -38.69 1.02 29.48
C SER A 111 -39.00 -0.48 29.46
N GLU A 112 -39.60 -1.00 30.54
CA GLU A 112 -40.04 -2.40 30.59
C GLU A 112 -41.07 -2.74 29.50
N ALA A 113 -41.90 -1.77 29.12
CA ALA A 113 -42.83 -1.92 28.00
C ALA A 113 -42.06 -2.11 26.67
N ASP A 114 -41.00 -1.32 26.45
CA ASP A 114 -40.15 -1.43 25.26
C ASP A 114 -39.39 -2.76 25.23
N ARG A 115 -38.89 -3.20 26.38
CA ARG A 115 -38.16 -4.47 26.54
C ARG A 115 -39.03 -5.70 26.30
N ARG A 116 -40.36 -5.60 26.47
CA ARG A 116 -41.32 -6.68 26.18
C ARG A 116 -41.80 -6.73 24.74
N VAL A 117 -41.49 -5.73 23.92
CA VAL A 117 -41.86 -5.72 22.50
C VAL A 117 -41.23 -6.92 21.80
N ILE A 118 -42.04 -7.69 21.07
CA ILE A 118 -41.55 -8.82 20.28
C ILE A 118 -41.07 -8.31 18.93
N VAL A 119 -39.79 -8.52 18.66
CA VAL A 119 -39.13 -8.15 17.40
C VAL A 119 -38.62 -9.40 16.69
N MET A 120 -38.66 -9.38 15.35
CA MET A 120 -38.13 -10.47 14.54
C MET A 120 -36.61 -10.33 14.43
N TYR A 121 -35.86 -11.34 14.88
CA TYR A 121 -34.40 -11.35 14.91
C TYR A 121 -33.84 -12.72 14.55
N HIS A 122 -33.10 -12.82 13.44
CA HIS A 122 -32.43 -14.02 12.86
C HIS A 122 -33.17 -15.37 12.98
N ASP A 123 -33.29 -15.91 14.20
CA ASP A 123 -33.83 -17.23 14.51
C ASP A 123 -35.31 -17.19 14.93
N GLY A 124 -35.95 -16.02 14.91
CA GLY A 124 -37.38 -15.88 15.17
C GLY A 124 -37.75 -14.63 15.97
N ASP A 125 -38.96 -14.66 16.52
CA ASP A 125 -39.51 -13.61 17.39
C ASP A 125 -38.83 -13.66 18.77
N LYS A 126 -38.18 -12.56 19.18
CA LYS A 126 -37.53 -12.44 20.49
C LYS A 126 -38.00 -11.16 21.21
N PRO A 127 -38.04 -11.16 22.56
CA PRO A 127 -38.20 -9.94 23.31
C PRO A 127 -37.06 -8.97 23.03
N ALA A 128 -37.43 -7.73 22.76
CA ALA A 128 -36.58 -6.56 22.67
C ALA A 128 -35.48 -6.49 23.75
N GLY A 129 -35.86 -6.75 25.00
CA GLY A 129 -34.96 -6.69 26.16
C GLY A 129 -33.78 -7.65 26.06
N GLU A 130 -34.00 -8.87 25.55
CA GLU A 130 -32.91 -9.85 25.37
C GLU A 130 -31.86 -9.37 24.36
N LEU A 131 -32.31 -8.72 23.28
CA LEU A 131 -31.41 -8.16 22.28
C LEU A 131 -30.65 -6.95 22.83
N LEU A 132 -31.33 -6.06 23.56
CA LEU A 132 -30.72 -4.91 24.20
C LEU A 132 -29.62 -5.33 25.18
N ASP A 133 -29.84 -6.37 25.98
CA ASP A 133 -28.86 -6.87 26.94
C ASP A 133 -27.62 -7.45 26.23
N LYS A 134 -27.82 -8.19 25.14
CA LYS A 134 -26.71 -8.70 24.31
C LYS A 134 -25.89 -7.56 23.67
N PHE A 135 -26.56 -6.53 23.15
CA PHE A 135 -25.89 -5.36 22.59
C PHE A 135 -25.15 -4.56 23.65
N LEU A 136 -25.75 -4.37 24.83
CA LEU A 136 -25.12 -3.70 25.96
C LEU A 136 -23.83 -4.37 26.39
N GLU A 137 -23.83 -5.69 26.49
CA GLU A 137 -22.62 -6.45 26.82
C GLU A 137 -21.52 -6.22 25.78
N THR A 138 -21.86 -6.32 24.50
CA THR A 138 -20.91 -6.09 23.40
C THR A 138 -20.37 -4.66 23.39
N LEU A 139 -21.25 -3.67 23.59
CA LEU A 139 -20.90 -2.25 23.68
C LEU A 139 -19.95 -1.96 24.84
N ARG A 140 -20.23 -2.53 26.02
CA ARG A 140 -19.40 -2.36 27.22
C ARG A 140 -18.04 -3.02 27.04
N GLN A 141 -17.98 -4.24 26.49
CA GLN A 141 -16.71 -4.91 26.19
C GLN A 141 -15.86 -4.11 25.21
N ARG A 142 -16.44 -3.56 24.14
CA ARG A 142 -15.72 -2.72 23.18
C ARG A 142 -15.25 -1.42 23.83
N LEU A 143 -16.12 -0.70 24.54
CA LEU A 143 -15.75 0.53 25.24
C LEU A 143 -14.65 0.28 26.27
N ALA A 144 -14.73 -0.80 27.05
CA ALA A 144 -13.70 -1.19 28.00
C ALA A 144 -12.38 -1.50 27.30
N LYS A 145 -12.40 -2.21 26.18
CA LYS A 145 -11.21 -2.48 25.36
C LYS A 145 -10.59 -1.19 24.82
N THR A 146 -11.38 -0.27 24.30
CA THR A 146 -10.90 1.04 23.81
C THR A 146 -10.32 1.87 24.95
N LEU A 147 -11.00 1.94 26.10
CA LEU A 147 -10.49 2.64 27.27
C LEU A 147 -9.22 2.01 27.84
N GLN A 148 -9.13 0.67 27.84
CA GLN A 148 -7.91 -0.04 28.23
C GLN A 148 -6.78 0.27 27.26
N GLN A 149 -7.03 0.27 25.95
CA GLN A 149 -6.04 0.67 24.94
C GLN A 149 -5.54 2.09 25.19
N ILE A 150 -6.44 3.04 25.42
CA ILE A 150 -6.10 4.43 25.78
C ILE A 150 -5.30 4.48 27.08
N SER A 151 -5.66 3.68 28.09
CA SER A 151 -4.96 3.65 29.38
C SER A 151 -3.60 2.97 29.32
N THR A 152 -3.39 2.03 28.38
CA THR A 152 -2.10 1.39 28.12
C THR A 152 -1.19 2.22 27.24
N MET A 153 -1.72 3.20 26.51
CA MET A 153 -0.93 4.25 25.90
C MET A 153 -0.40 5.13 27.04
N ASN A 154 0.91 5.10 27.27
CA ASN A 154 1.60 5.68 28.43
C ASN A 154 1.08 7.08 28.79
N PRO A 155 0.68 7.36 30.05
CA PRO A 155 0.29 8.70 30.51
C PRO A 155 1.41 9.76 30.45
N SER A 156 2.66 9.35 30.16
CA SER A 156 3.78 10.27 29.91
C SER A 156 3.79 10.82 28.47
N ALA A 157 2.88 10.35 27.62
CA ALA A 157 2.57 10.95 26.33
C ALA A 157 2.20 12.42 26.53
N ILE A 158 3.09 13.29 26.09
CA ILE A 158 3.06 14.75 26.19
C ILE A 158 1.66 15.27 25.78
N PRO A 159 1.11 16.34 26.39
CA PRO A 159 -0.16 16.95 25.98
C PRO A 159 -0.33 17.18 24.46
N ASP A 160 0.78 17.26 23.72
CA ASP A 160 0.83 17.36 22.27
C ASP A 160 0.30 16.10 21.55
N GLU A 161 0.42 14.90 22.12
CA GLU A 161 -0.02 13.64 21.48
C GLU A 161 -1.55 13.52 21.42
N ILE A 162 -2.27 14.03 22.42
CA ILE A 162 -3.74 14.10 22.40
C ILE A 162 -4.22 14.96 21.23
N SER A 163 -3.48 16.02 20.87
CA SER A 163 -3.80 16.89 19.73
C SER A 163 -3.65 16.19 18.38
N ARG A 164 -2.97 15.04 18.32
CA ARG A 164 -2.73 14.27 17.08
C ARG A 164 -3.86 13.28 16.79
N LEU A 165 -4.55 12.76 17.80
CA LEU A 165 -5.69 11.85 17.59
C LEU A 165 -6.79 12.46 16.68
N PRO A 166 -7.18 13.74 16.83
CA PRO A 166 -8.07 14.40 15.88
C PRO A 166 -7.55 14.42 14.44
N LYS A 167 -6.23 14.55 14.22
CA LYS A 167 -5.63 14.53 12.88
C LYS A 167 -5.74 13.14 12.25
N ILE A 168 -5.47 12.08 13.02
CA ILE A 168 -5.65 10.69 12.58
C ILE A 168 -7.11 10.42 12.24
N ALA A 169 -8.04 10.81 13.11
CA ALA A 169 -9.47 10.67 12.86
C ALA A 169 -9.92 11.45 11.61
N THR A 170 -9.35 12.64 11.38
CA THR A 170 -9.59 13.44 10.17
C THR A 170 -9.05 12.71 8.93
N ALA A 171 -7.82 12.18 9.00
CA ALA A 171 -7.20 11.43 7.91
C ALA A 171 -8.04 10.22 7.50
N THR A 172 -8.47 9.41 8.47
CA THR A 172 -9.36 8.26 8.26
C THR A 172 -10.67 8.69 7.60
N ARG A 173 -11.29 9.77 8.08
CA ARG A 173 -12.53 10.29 7.46
C ARG A 173 -12.32 10.78 6.04
N THR A 174 -11.26 11.54 5.75
CA THR A 174 -10.96 12.00 4.39
C THR A 174 -10.68 10.84 3.45
N ARG A 175 -10.03 9.78 3.96
CA ARG A 175 -9.83 8.52 3.23
C ARG A 175 -11.16 7.85 2.88
N GLU A 176 -12.09 7.76 3.84
CA GLU A 176 -13.44 7.24 3.62
C GLU A 176 -14.20 8.03 2.55
N CYS A 177 -13.99 9.35 2.51
CA CYS A 177 -14.51 10.23 1.46
C CYS A 177 -13.75 10.16 0.13
N ARG A 178 -12.73 9.29 0.00
CA ARG A 178 -11.82 9.17 -1.15
C ARG A 178 -11.05 10.45 -1.49
N ASP A 179 -10.90 11.36 -0.53
CA ASP A 179 -9.98 12.49 -0.64
C ASP A 179 -8.59 12.03 -0.20
N TRP A 180 -7.91 11.32 -1.10
CA TRP A 180 -6.61 10.69 -0.85
C TRP A 180 -5.53 11.73 -0.51
N ARG A 181 -5.59 12.93 -1.10
CA ARG A 181 -4.63 14.00 -0.83
C ARG A 181 -4.81 14.54 0.59
N ALA A 182 -6.02 14.93 0.96
CA ALA A 182 -6.29 15.44 2.31
C ALA A 182 -5.96 14.38 3.38
N SER A 183 -6.23 13.10 3.07
CA SER A 183 -5.86 11.97 3.92
C SER A 183 -4.34 11.86 4.11
N ALA A 184 -3.57 11.91 3.02
CA ALA A 184 -2.11 11.86 3.09
C ALA A 184 -1.55 13.06 3.88
N ASP A 185 -2.06 14.27 3.65
CA ASP A 185 -1.65 15.47 4.39
C ASP A 185 -1.94 15.35 5.89
N ALA A 186 -3.11 14.82 6.25
CA ALA A 186 -3.49 14.63 7.64
C ALA A 186 -2.67 13.54 8.34
N PHE A 187 -2.38 12.40 7.68
CA PHE A 187 -1.50 11.36 8.22
C PHE A 187 -0.07 11.86 8.39
N ARG A 188 0.46 12.59 7.40
CA ARG A 188 1.77 13.24 7.51
C ARG A 188 1.81 14.21 8.68
N ALA A 189 0.81 15.08 8.83
CA ALA A 189 0.75 16.04 9.93
C ALA A 189 0.55 15.39 11.31
N ALA A 190 0.01 14.16 11.37
CA ALA A 190 -0.07 13.37 12.58
C ALA A 190 1.26 12.68 12.93
N TYR A 191 2.06 12.31 11.91
CA TYR A 191 3.41 11.77 12.07
C TYR A 191 4.43 12.85 12.43
N ASP A 192 4.38 14.02 11.78
CA ASP A 192 5.40 15.05 11.87
C ASP A 192 5.45 15.69 13.27
N GLY A 193 6.63 15.65 13.90
CA GLY A 193 6.84 16.04 15.30
C GLY A 193 6.30 15.04 16.35
N ALA A 194 5.79 13.87 15.96
CA ALA A 194 5.37 12.86 16.93
C ALA A 194 6.60 12.28 17.64
N SER A 195 6.47 12.04 18.94
CA SER A 195 7.47 11.30 19.70
C SER A 195 7.78 9.96 19.02
N PRO A 196 9.03 9.46 19.02
CA PRO A 196 9.33 8.09 18.65
C PRO A 196 8.47 7.05 19.39
N ASP A 197 8.07 7.35 20.62
CA ASP A 197 7.24 6.47 21.46
C ASP A 197 5.73 6.59 21.18
N PHE A 198 5.31 7.52 20.31
CA PHE A 198 3.91 7.68 19.95
C PHE A 198 3.45 6.44 19.16
N ALA A 199 2.77 5.51 19.82
CA ALA A 199 2.37 4.22 19.21
C ALA A 199 1.61 4.37 17.87
N PRO A 200 0.70 5.36 17.67
CA PRO A 200 0.04 5.58 16.39
C PRO A 200 0.97 6.10 15.27
N ARG A 201 2.24 6.40 15.54
CA ARG A 201 3.19 6.87 14.53
C ARG A 201 3.39 5.83 13.42
N SER A 202 3.47 4.54 13.77
CA SER A 202 3.55 3.44 12.80
C SER A 202 2.29 3.34 11.95
N TYR A 203 1.12 3.50 12.56
CA TYR A 203 -0.17 3.56 11.86
C TYR A 203 -0.19 4.72 10.84
N CYS A 204 0.23 5.92 11.26
CA CYS A 204 0.22 7.10 10.39
C CYS A 204 1.11 6.93 9.17
N ILE A 205 2.34 6.44 9.36
CA ILE A 205 3.25 6.28 8.22
C ILE A 205 2.80 5.16 7.28
N TRP A 206 2.27 4.05 7.82
CA TRP A 206 1.75 2.95 7.03
C TRP A 206 0.63 3.40 6.09
N TYR A 207 -0.40 4.07 6.63
CA TYR A 207 -1.48 4.58 5.80
C TYR A 207 -1.01 5.65 4.82
N TYR A 208 -0.13 6.55 5.25
CA TYR A 208 0.43 7.58 4.38
C TYR A 208 1.11 6.97 3.14
N THR A 209 1.98 5.97 3.34
CA THR A 209 2.67 5.31 2.22
C THR A 209 1.72 4.45 1.38
N HIS A 210 0.76 3.78 2.01
CA HIS A 210 -0.20 2.91 1.34
C HIS A 210 -1.15 3.69 0.41
N ILE A 211 -1.41 4.98 0.69
CA ILE A 211 -2.17 5.86 -0.23
C ILE A 211 -1.46 5.99 -1.58
N PHE A 212 -0.12 6.08 -1.60
CA PHE A 212 0.65 6.21 -2.84
C PHE A 212 0.93 4.86 -3.53
N HIS A 213 0.95 3.77 -2.75
CA HIS A 213 1.23 2.43 -3.25
C HIS A 213 -0.01 1.74 -3.83
N ASP A 214 -1.09 1.64 -3.05
CA ASP A 214 -2.30 0.86 -3.39
C ASP A 214 -3.56 1.73 -3.58
N GLY A 215 -3.38 3.04 -3.71
CA GLY A 215 -4.49 3.95 -4.01
C GLY A 215 -5.25 3.46 -5.25
N PRO A 216 -6.61 3.38 -5.19
CA PRO A 216 -7.42 2.88 -6.31
C PRO A 216 -7.23 3.71 -7.58
N ASP A 217 -6.85 4.98 -7.38
CA ASP A 217 -6.30 5.82 -8.41
C ASP A 217 -4.78 5.85 -8.24
N THR A 218 -4.10 4.99 -9.00
CA THR A 218 -2.65 5.08 -9.23
C THR A 218 -2.20 6.47 -9.76
N LEU A 219 -3.11 7.42 -9.92
CA LEU A 219 -2.94 8.79 -10.36
C LEU A 219 -2.45 9.77 -9.29
N LEU A 220 -2.54 9.45 -7.99
CA LEU A 220 -2.03 10.39 -6.97
C LEU A 220 -0.50 10.39 -6.99
N GLN A 221 0.09 11.24 -7.84
CA GLN A 221 1.53 11.43 -7.85
C GLN A 221 1.96 12.13 -6.56
N PRO A 222 2.96 11.60 -5.83
CA PRO A 222 3.50 12.27 -4.67
C PRO A 222 4.11 13.60 -5.09
N THR A 223 3.83 14.63 -4.30
CA THR A 223 4.43 15.95 -4.46
C THR A 223 5.91 15.91 -4.11
N ALA A 224 6.66 16.96 -4.48
CA ALA A 224 8.05 17.10 -4.05
C ALA A 224 8.18 17.08 -2.52
N CYS A 225 7.23 17.68 -1.80
CA CYS A 225 7.17 17.66 -0.34
C CYS A 225 7.00 16.24 0.21
N ASP A 226 6.22 15.39 -0.44
CA ASP A 226 5.98 14.00 0.01
C ASP A 226 7.23 13.14 -0.17
N LEU A 227 7.90 13.31 -1.32
CA LEU A 227 9.16 12.63 -1.61
C LEU A 227 10.27 13.07 -0.64
N ALA A 228 10.35 14.36 -0.33
CA ALA A 228 11.29 14.89 0.66
C ALA A 228 11.02 14.33 2.05
N PHE A 229 9.75 14.22 2.45
CA PHE A 229 9.35 13.65 3.73
C PHE A 229 9.70 12.16 3.85
N MET A 230 9.35 11.33 2.87
CA MET A 230 9.68 9.90 2.87
C MET A 230 11.20 9.68 2.85
N ARG A 231 11.93 10.48 2.07
CA ARG A 231 13.39 10.42 2.02
C ARG A 231 14.01 10.78 3.36
N GLY A 232 13.53 11.86 4.00
CA GLY A 232 13.99 12.27 5.32
C GLY A 232 13.80 11.17 6.38
N ILE A 233 12.69 10.42 6.34
CA ILE A 233 12.48 9.27 7.22
C ILE A 233 13.45 8.14 6.88
N PHE A 234 13.55 7.76 5.60
CA PHE A 234 14.41 6.66 5.13
C PHE A 234 15.89 6.87 5.51
N GLU A 235 16.40 8.08 5.33
CA GLU A 235 17.80 8.45 5.59
C GLU A 235 18.09 8.75 7.07
N SER A 236 17.06 8.92 7.91
CA SER A 236 17.24 9.26 9.33
C SER A 236 17.53 8.03 10.19
N ASP A 237 18.72 7.99 10.81
CA ASP A 237 19.07 6.96 11.80
C ASP A 237 18.28 7.06 13.11
N ALA A 238 17.65 8.21 13.37
CA ALA A 238 16.73 8.37 14.50
C ALA A 238 15.33 7.80 14.25
N ALA A 239 15.02 7.40 13.01
CA ALA A 239 13.72 6.82 12.68
C ALA A 239 13.74 5.30 12.96
N PRO A 240 12.64 4.72 13.50
CA PRO A 240 12.54 3.27 13.67
C PRO A 240 12.76 2.53 12.34
N ILE A 241 13.50 1.41 12.37
CA ILE A 241 13.80 0.60 11.17
C ILE A 241 12.54 0.30 10.32
N PRO A 242 11.39 -0.10 10.90
CA PRO A 242 10.19 -0.39 10.11
C PRO A 242 9.69 0.82 9.31
N HIS A 243 9.79 2.03 9.88
CA HIS A 243 9.37 3.25 9.19
C HIS A 243 10.32 3.58 8.03
N ARG A 244 11.62 3.38 8.24
CA ARG A 244 12.64 3.58 7.20
C ARG A 244 12.45 2.60 6.05
N VAL A 245 12.28 1.31 6.36
CA VAL A 245 12.04 0.25 5.35
C VAL A 245 10.79 0.54 4.55
N LEU A 246 9.68 0.89 5.21
CA LEU A 246 8.42 1.23 4.56
C LEU A 246 8.54 2.44 3.61
N CYS A 247 9.18 3.53 4.07
CA CYS A 247 9.41 4.72 3.23
C CYS A 247 10.32 4.40 2.05
N GLY A 248 11.40 3.64 2.29
CA GLY A 248 12.31 3.21 1.24
C GLY A 248 11.64 2.32 0.20
N TYR A 249 10.83 1.35 0.63
CA TYR A 249 10.01 0.50 -0.24
C TYR A 249 9.08 1.34 -1.14
N THR A 250 8.37 2.30 -0.55
CA THR A 250 7.47 3.17 -1.31
C THR A 250 8.24 4.04 -2.30
N LEU A 251 9.42 4.55 -1.91
CA LEU A 251 10.30 5.28 -2.82
C LEU A 251 10.81 4.41 -3.98
N CYS A 252 11.16 3.15 -3.76
CA CYS A 252 11.52 2.19 -4.82
C CYS A 252 10.35 2.05 -5.81
N TYR A 253 9.17 1.71 -5.31
CA TYR A 253 7.97 1.52 -6.12
C TYR A 253 7.66 2.75 -6.98
N LEU A 254 7.69 3.95 -6.38
CA LEU A 254 7.45 5.20 -7.10
C LEU A 254 8.49 5.49 -8.18
N ARG A 255 9.76 5.07 -8.00
CA ARG A 255 10.82 5.23 -9.01
C ARG A 255 10.63 4.29 -10.19
N VAL A 256 10.27 3.02 -9.95
CA VAL A 256 9.89 2.09 -11.02
C VAL A 256 8.77 2.66 -11.86
N ARG A 257 7.72 3.21 -11.21
CA ARG A 257 6.58 3.82 -11.91
C ARG A 257 6.94 5.06 -12.74
N LYS A 258 8.04 5.75 -12.41
CA LYS A 258 8.57 6.86 -13.20
C LYS A 258 9.56 6.42 -14.29
N GLY A 259 9.81 5.11 -14.43
CA GLY A 259 10.79 4.56 -15.37
C GLY A 259 12.24 4.65 -14.89
N ASP A 260 12.50 5.10 -13.65
CA ASP A 260 13.85 5.21 -13.10
C ASP A 260 14.28 3.89 -12.42
N CYS A 261 14.40 2.82 -13.23
CA CYS A 261 14.72 1.48 -12.75
C CYS A 261 16.09 1.41 -12.07
N LYS A 262 17.10 2.15 -12.56
CA LYS A 262 18.45 2.18 -11.98
C LYS A 262 18.42 2.69 -10.55
N LYS A 263 17.86 3.89 -10.32
CA LYS A 263 17.77 4.44 -8.96
C LYS A 263 16.81 3.66 -8.06
N SER A 264 15.82 2.97 -8.64
CA SER A 264 14.98 2.04 -7.90
C SER A 264 15.79 0.86 -7.38
N GLY A 265 16.57 0.18 -8.24
CA GLY A 265 17.41 -0.94 -7.86
C GLY A 265 18.45 -0.57 -6.79
N GLU A 266 19.09 0.60 -6.91
CA GLU A 266 19.98 1.12 -5.86
C GLU A 266 19.27 1.29 -4.52
N THR A 267 18.06 1.87 -4.53
CA THR A 267 17.26 2.04 -3.30
C THR A 267 16.83 0.70 -2.74
N ALA A 268 16.40 -0.25 -3.59
CA ALA A 268 15.95 -1.57 -3.18
C ALA A 268 17.07 -2.32 -2.44
N ARG A 269 18.32 -2.27 -2.94
CA ARG A 269 19.47 -2.85 -2.25
C ARG A 269 19.70 -2.22 -0.86
N CYS A 270 19.63 -0.89 -0.76
CA CYS A 270 19.75 -0.20 0.52
C CYS A 270 18.64 -0.58 1.50
N VAL A 271 17.40 -0.70 1.03
CA VAL A 271 16.25 -1.06 1.87
C VAL A 271 16.32 -2.51 2.32
N ILE A 272 16.74 -3.43 1.44
CA ILE A 272 16.98 -4.85 1.79
C ILE A 272 18.04 -4.94 2.89
N ALA A 273 19.20 -4.30 2.71
CA ALA A 273 20.26 -4.30 3.71
C ALA A 273 19.78 -3.73 5.06
N LEU A 274 18.95 -2.69 5.04
CA LEU A 274 18.38 -2.09 6.23
C LEU A 274 17.37 -3.02 6.94
N ALA A 275 16.51 -3.71 6.18
CA ALA A 275 15.56 -4.67 6.73
C ALA A 275 16.28 -5.90 7.33
N GLU A 276 17.33 -6.38 6.68
CA GLU A 276 18.17 -7.49 7.18
C GLU A 276 19.01 -7.11 8.39
N TYR A 277 19.25 -5.81 8.63
CA TYR A 277 19.92 -5.31 9.83
C TYR A 277 19.00 -5.27 11.06
N ALA A 278 17.68 -5.44 10.89
CA ALA A 278 16.73 -5.40 12.01
C ALA A 278 17.08 -6.44 13.08
N THR A 279 17.17 -6.00 14.32
CA THR A 279 17.47 -6.90 15.45
C THR A 279 16.29 -7.81 15.77
N VAL A 280 16.54 -8.93 16.45
CA VAL A 280 15.47 -9.84 16.93
C VAL A 280 14.48 -9.11 17.83
N ALA A 281 14.96 -8.15 18.64
CA ALA A 281 14.11 -7.34 19.51
C ALA A 281 13.15 -6.45 18.69
N GLU A 282 13.67 -5.80 17.65
CA GLU A 282 12.85 -5.00 16.73
C GLU A 282 11.87 -5.86 15.95
N GLY A 283 12.29 -7.03 15.47
CA GLY A 283 11.43 -7.98 14.76
C GLY A 283 10.31 -8.57 15.62
N SER A 284 10.55 -8.75 16.91
CA SER A 284 9.54 -9.30 17.84
C SER A 284 8.54 -8.26 18.35
N ALA A 285 8.80 -6.97 18.12
CA ALA A 285 7.88 -5.92 18.54
C ALA A 285 6.58 -5.98 17.71
N ALA A 286 5.45 -5.78 18.40
CA ALA A 286 4.14 -5.87 17.78
C ALA A 286 3.85 -4.59 16.99
N ALA A 287 3.52 -4.73 15.70
CA ALA A 287 2.93 -3.68 14.90
C ALA A 287 1.40 -3.88 14.82
N ARG A 288 0.65 -2.78 14.82
CA ARG A 288 -0.80 -2.79 14.55
C ARG A 288 -1.15 -1.82 13.44
N PRO A 289 -0.67 -2.05 12.21
CA PRO A 289 -0.90 -1.13 11.10
C PRO A 289 -2.38 -1.02 10.71
N ASP A 290 -3.17 -2.10 10.83
CA ASP A 290 -4.59 -2.16 10.45
C ASP A 290 -5.50 -2.63 11.61
N GLY A 291 -4.97 -2.69 12.83
CA GLY A 291 -5.66 -3.27 13.98
C GLY A 291 -5.51 -4.79 14.11
N LYS A 292 -4.95 -5.48 13.11
CA LYS A 292 -4.43 -6.84 13.28
C LYS A 292 -3.02 -6.75 13.86
N GLY A 293 -2.76 -7.60 14.86
CA GLY A 293 -1.44 -7.68 15.46
C GLY A 293 -0.56 -8.56 14.59
N GLU A 294 0.30 -7.96 13.79
CA GLU A 294 1.39 -8.63 13.09
C GLU A 294 2.70 -8.25 13.77
N SER A 295 3.66 -9.18 13.81
CA SER A 295 5.00 -8.82 14.27
C SER A 295 5.68 -7.94 13.23
N ILE A 296 6.57 -7.05 13.68
CA ILE A 296 7.40 -6.24 12.78
C ILE A 296 8.23 -7.15 11.85
N GLY A 297 8.71 -8.30 12.36
CA GLY A 297 9.45 -9.28 11.57
C GLY A 297 8.66 -9.79 10.37
N GLU A 298 7.42 -10.23 10.57
CA GLU A 298 6.54 -10.69 9.48
C GLU A 298 6.30 -9.60 8.43
N LEU A 299 6.12 -8.35 8.88
CA LEU A 299 5.94 -7.21 7.99
C LEU A 299 7.21 -6.93 7.17
N LEU A 300 8.39 -6.97 7.80
CA LEU A 300 9.68 -6.80 7.12
C LEU A 300 9.95 -7.93 6.12
N ASP A 301 9.65 -9.17 6.48
CA ASP A 301 9.78 -10.33 5.60
C ASP A 301 8.90 -10.21 4.37
N SER A 302 7.66 -9.73 4.54
CA SER A 302 6.76 -9.42 3.43
C SER A 302 7.38 -8.38 2.48
N TYR A 303 7.89 -7.27 3.01
CA TYR A 303 8.55 -6.24 2.20
C TYR A 303 9.82 -6.75 1.51
N LEU A 304 10.60 -7.61 2.16
CA LEU A 304 11.79 -8.22 1.56
C LEU A 304 11.44 -9.05 0.32
N VAL A 305 10.33 -9.80 0.35
CA VAL A 305 9.85 -10.53 -0.83
C VAL A 305 9.56 -9.56 -1.97
N TYR A 306 8.80 -8.50 -1.73
CA TYR A 306 8.48 -7.51 -2.78
C TYR A 306 9.71 -6.76 -3.28
N LEU A 307 10.62 -6.36 -2.40
CA LEU A 307 11.86 -5.66 -2.76
C LEU A 307 12.78 -6.52 -3.62
N ARG A 308 12.87 -7.83 -3.35
CA ARG A 308 13.64 -8.77 -4.16
C ARG A 308 13.03 -8.95 -5.55
N VAL A 309 11.70 -8.95 -5.66
CA VAL A 309 11.00 -8.94 -6.96
C VAL A 309 11.30 -7.64 -7.72
N ILE A 310 11.14 -6.48 -7.08
CA ILE A 310 11.50 -5.18 -7.69
C ILE A 310 12.96 -5.16 -8.12
N LEU A 311 13.87 -5.70 -7.30
CA LEU A 311 15.29 -5.76 -7.65
C LEU A 311 15.52 -6.65 -8.87
N ALA A 312 14.87 -7.82 -8.93
CA ALA A 312 14.96 -8.72 -10.09
C ALA A 312 14.38 -8.11 -11.37
N GLU A 313 13.31 -7.31 -11.27
CA GLU A 313 12.70 -6.61 -12.40
C GLU A 313 13.52 -5.39 -12.86
N THR A 314 14.16 -4.70 -11.90
CA THR A 314 15.02 -3.53 -12.19
C THR A 314 16.41 -3.93 -12.65
N THR A 315 16.86 -5.15 -12.33
CA THR A 315 17.89 -5.84 -13.11
C THR A 315 17.27 -6.26 -14.43
N ILE A 316 17.07 -5.28 -15.32
CA ILE A 316 16.78 -5.53 -16.72
C ILE A 316 17.78 -6.60 -17.18
N PRO A 317 17.34 -7.74 -17.74
CA PRO A 317 18.27 -8.67 -18.34
C PRO A 317 18.96 -7.88 -19.44
N ASP A 318 20.24 -7.59 -19.21
CA ASP A 318 21.23 -7.17 -20.18
C ASP A 318 20.75 -7.50 -21.59
N CYS A 319 20.23 -6.51 -22.32
CA CYS A 319 19.80 -6.76 -23.69
C CYS A 319 21.08 -6.99 -24.47
N THR A 320 21.45 -8.25 -24.66
CA THR A 320 22.57 -8.63 -25.51
C THR A 320 22.18 -8.33 -26.95
N VAL A 321 22.58 -7.17 -27.44
CA VAL A 321 22.53 -6.83 -28.86
C VAL A 321 23.70 -7.57 -29.52
N PRO A 322 23.45 -8.51 -30.45
CA PRO A 322 24.53 -9.16 -31.16
C PRO A 322 25.29 -8.13 -31.99
N PHE A 323 26.61 -8.11 -31.89
CA PHE A 323 27.41 -7.39 -32.87
C PHE A 323 27.31 -8.08 -34.24
N ALA A 324 27.36 -7.30 -35.32
CA ALA A 324 27.22 -7.79 -36.69
C ALA A 324 28.11 -9.01 -36.98
N PRO A 325 27.69 -9.98 -37.82
CA PRO A 325 26.68 -9.87 -38.89
C PRO A 325 25.21 -10.04 -38.46
N ALA A 326 24.96 -10.48 -37.23
CA ALA A 326 23.65 -10.95 -36.77
C ALA A 326 22.67 -9.86 -36.30
N ALA A 327 23.08 -8.58 -36.27
CA ALA A 327 22.15 -7.48 -36.01
C ALA A 327 21.06 -7.44 -37.11
N PRO A 328 19.76 -7.29 -36.76
CA PRO A 328 18.71 -7.07 -37.75
C PRO A 328 18.90 -5.70 -38.42
N GLY A 329 18.37 -5.50 -39.63
CA GLY A 329 18.45 -4.24 -40.37
C GLY A 329 19.39 -4.26 -41.57
N ASP A 330 19.32 -3.22 -42.40
CA ASP A 330 20.17 -3.05 -43.58
C ASP A 330 21.61 -2.63 -43.18
N ALA A 331 22.51 -2.57 -44.17
CA ALA A 331 23.90 -2.20 -43.92
C ALA A 331 24.03 -0.79 -43.30
N ALA A 332 23.12 0.12 -43.60
CA ALA A 332 23.13 1.48 -43.08
C ALA A 332 22.72 1.51 -41.59
N TYR A 333 21.71 0.73 -41.20
CA TYR A 333 21.34 0.53 -39.80
C TYR A 333 22.48 -0.09 -38.99
N LYS A 334 23.14 -1.14 -39.54
CA LYS A 334 24.29 -1.77 -38.90
C LYS A 334 25.47 -0.81 -38.74
N GLN A 335 25.72 0.02 -39.74
CA GLN A 335 26.77 1.04 -39.69
C GLN A 335 26.45 2.11 -38.64
N ARG A 336 25.22 2.63 -38.62
CA ARG A 336 24.79 3.62 -37.60
C ARG A 336 24.90 3.07 -36.18
N LEU A 337 24.40 1.85 -35.95
CA LEU A 337 24.53 1.19 -34.65
C LEU A 337 26.00 1.04 -34.24
N THR A 338 26.87 0.66 -35.19
CA THR A 338 28.32 0.57 -34.96
C THR A 338 28.92 1.94 -34.63
N ASP A 339 28.59 2.97 -35.41
CA ASP A 339 29.11 4.32 -35.24
C ASP A 339 28.67 4.93 -33.90
N THR A 340 27.41 4.74 -33.48
CA THR A 340 26.91 5.21 -32.18
C THR A 340 27.58 4.48 -31.00
N ILE A 341 27.85 3.17 -31.15
CA ILE A 341 28.61 2.42 -30.14
C ILE A 341 30.04 2.95 -30.05
N LEU A 342 30.70 3.17 -31.18
CA LEU A 342 32.05 3.73 -31.22
C LEU A 342 32.07 5.16 -30.66
N GLU A 343 31.14 6.01 -31.05
CA GLU A 343 31.01 7.37 -30.54
C GLU A 343 30.88 7.36 -29.02
N ARG A 344 30.01 6.51 -28.43
CA ARG A 344 29.89 6.44 -26.97
C ARG A 344 31.07 5.77 -26.28
N ALA A 345 31.71 4.78 -26.89
CA ALA A 345 32.89 4.11 -26.33
C ALA A 345 34.13 5.03 -26.33
N PHE A 346 34.22 5.95 -27.30
CA PHE A 346 35.38 6.81 -27.51
C PHE A 346 35.14 8.29 -27.14
N PHE A 347 33.89 8.74 -26.99
CA PHE A 347 33.49 10.08 -26.54
C PHE A 347 32.60 10.01 -25.29
N GLU A 348 33.18 9.71 -24.13
CA GLU A 348 32.73 10.38 -22.90
C GLU A 348 33.59 11.64 -22.68
N PRO A 349 33.06 12.85 -22.91
CA PRO A 349 33.78 14.08 -22.59
C PRO A 349 33.83 14.23 -21.07
N GLY A 350 34.97 13.91 -20.44
CA GLY A 350 35.28 14.44 -19.10
C GLY A 350 35.75 13.47 -18.02
N HIS A 351 36.02 12.20 -18.31
CA HIS A 351 36.71 11.33 -17.35
C HIS A 351 38.15 11.06 -17.76
N SER A 352 39.04 12.02 -17.50
CA SER A 352 40.46 11.68 -17.34
C SER A 352 40.58 10.79 -16.11
N CYS A 353 40.94 9.52 -16.33
CA CYS A 353 41.33 8.65 -15.23
C CYS A 353 42.71 9.10 -14.73
N ASP A 354 42.74 10.06 -13.81
CA ASP A 354 43.98 10.50 -13.14
C ASP A 354 44.57 9.41 -12.20
N LYS A 355 43.96 8.21 -12.19
CA LYS A 355 44.27 7.10 -11.26
C LYS A 355 44.58 5.75 -11.91
N CYS A 356 44.84 5.67 -13.21
CA CYS A 356 45.43 4.45 -13.79
C CYS A 356 46.93 4.34 -13.45
N LYS A 357 47.25 4.27 -12.16
CA LYS A 357 48.34 3.45 -11.65
C LYS A 357 47.73 2.08 -11.36
N THR A 358 47.97 1.14 -12.26
CA THR A 358 47.62 -0.27 -12.17
C THR A 358 47.95 -0.84 -10.79
N SER A 359 46.94 -1.01 -9.93
CA SER A 359 46.98 -1.98 -8.85
C SER A 359 46.23 -3.22 -9.31
N SER A 360 46.97 -4.32 -9.47
CA SER A 360 46.45 -5.66 -9.75
C SER A 360 45.21 -5.96 -8.92
N GLY A 361 44.09 -6.21 -9.59
CA GLY A 361 42.81 -6.48 -8.95
C GLY A 361 42.87 -7.68 -8.00
N THR A 362 42.36 -7.49 -6.79
CA THR A 362 42.07 -8.54 -5.81
C THR A 362 41.00 -9.49 -6.36
N MET A 363 41.31 -10.78 -6.41
CA MET A 363 40.38 -11.84 -6.81
C MET A 363 39.27 -12.00 -5.77
N ASN A 364 38.01 -11.78 -6.17
CA ASN A 364 36.85 -12.34 -5.46
C ASN A 364 36.53 -13.71 -6.07
N ALA A 365 36.87 -14.78 -5.34
CA ALA A 365 36.83 -16.17 -5.78
C ALA A 365 35.40 -16.78 -5.86
N ALA A 366 34.35 -16.01 -5.60
CA ALA A 366 32.99 -16.57 -5.47
C ALA A 366 32.22 -16.67 -6.80
N GLU A 367 32.61 -15.96 -7.87
CA GLU A 367 31.85 -15.99 -9.14
C GLU A 367 32.69 -16.29 -10.39
N GLY A 368 34.00 -16.49 -10.28
CA GLY A 368 34.85 -16.88 -11.42
C GLY A 368 34.86 -15.91 -12.62
N ARG A 369 34.26 -14.72 -12.49
CA ARG A 369 34.25 -13.66 -13.51
C ARG A 369 35.33 -12.64 -13.16
N ILE A 370 36.35 -12.53 -13.99
CA ILE A 370 37.34 -11.46 -13.87
C ILE A 370 36.84 -10.28 -14.71
N GLU A 371 36.46 -9.18 -14.06
CA GLU A 371 36.22 -7.92 -14.74
C GLU A 371 37.57 -7.38 -15.23
N ARG A 372 37.87 -7.61 -16.51
CA ARG A 372 39.03 -7.04 -17.20
C ARG A 372 38.52 -5.93 -18.12
N ILE A 373 39.14 -4.76 -18.05
CA ILE A 373 38.87 -3.69 -19.01
C ILE A 373 39.69 -3.97 -20.26
N LEU A 374 38.99 -4.22 -21.37
CA LEU A 374 39.59 -4.53 -22.67
C LEU A 374 39.51 -3.32 -23.60
N GLU A 375 40.58 -3.07 -24.35
CA GLU A 375 40.66 -2.11 -25.44
C GLU A 375 40.37 -2.82 -26.76
N PHE A 376 39.42 -2.31 -27.54
CA PHE A 376 39.18 -2.76 -28.91
C PHE A 376 40.17 -2.07 -29.85
N ARG A 377 41.09 -2.83 -30.45
CA ARG A 377 42.16 -2.31 -31.31
C ARG A 377 41.81 -2.32 -32.81
N GLY A 378 40.56 -2.63 -33.14
CA GLY A 378 40.00 -2.55 -34.50
C GLY A 378 39.54 -3.89 -35.08
N PRO A 379 38.91 -3.85 -36.26
CA PRO A 379 38.46 -5.05 -36.96
C PRO A 379 39.65 -5.79 -37.59
N GLU A 380 39.65 -7.11 -37.45
CA GLU A 380 40.55 -8.04 -38.13
C GLU A 380 39.89 -8.61 -39.39
N PRO A 381 40.67 -9.07 -40.38
CA PRO A 381 40.12 -9.75 -41.54
C PRO A 381 39.21 -10.94 -41.14
N GLY A 382 38.01 -10.97 -41.72
CA GLY A 382 37.04 -12.06 -41.58
C GLY A 382 36.17 -11.98 -40.33
N ASP A 383 35.44 -10.87 -40.14
CA ASP A 383 34.42 -10.68 -39.07
C ASP A 383 34.92 -10.94 -37.64
N ARG A 384 36.17 -10.54 -37.37
CA ARG A 384 36.81 -10.70 -36.06
C ARG A 384 37.26 -9.36 -35.52
N TRP A 385 37.44 -9.29 -34.20
CA TRP A 385 37.92 -8.12 -33.50
C TRP A 385 39.15 -8.46 -32.69
N ARG A 386 40.10 -7.53 -32.68
CA ARG A 386 41.25 -7.60 -31.79
C ARG A 386 40.93 -6.87 -30.50
N VAL A 387 40.99 -7.57 -29.38
CA VAL A 387 40.82 -7.02 -28.04
C VAL A 387 42.08 -7.26 -27.23
N ALA A 388 42.54 -6.24 -26.51
CA ALA A 388 43.71 -6.33 -25.66
C ALA A 388 43.34 -5.84 -24.25
N LEU A 389 44.04 -6.33 -23.22
CA LEU A 389 43.92 -5.73 -21.90
C LEU A 389 44.47 -4.29 -21.91
N ILE A 390 43.74 -3.34 -21.33
CA ILE A 390 44.26 -1.96 -21.21
C ILE A 390 45.60 -1.98 -20.45
N GLY A 391 46.63 -1.40 -21.08
CA GLY A 391 47.99 -1.34 -20.53
C GLY A 391 48.91 -2.50 -20.91
N ALA A 392 48.43 -3.48 -21.69
CA ALA A 392 49.29 -4.52 -22.22
C ALA A 392 50.02 -4.09 -23.50
N ASP A 393 51.27 -4.52 -23.64
CA ASP A 393 52.09 -4.27 -24.83
C ASP A 393 51.40 -4.75 -26.10
N ALA A 394 51.54 -3.99 -27.18
CA ALA A 394 50.96 -4.32 -28.47
C ALA A 394 51.45 -5.69 -28.96
N GLY A 395 50.51 -6.61 -29.21
CA GLY A 395 50.78 -7.91 -29.85
C GLY A 395 51.17 -9.08 -28.93
N THR A 396 51.37 -8.88 -27.62
CA THR A 396 51.76 -9.98 -26.70
C THR A 396 50.58 -10.60 -25.93
N SER A 397 49.42 -9.95 -25.90
CA SER A 397 48.22 -10.45 -25.21
C SER A 397 46.91 -10.03 -25.89
N ASP A 398 46.98 -9.79 -27.20
CA ASP A 398 45.79 -9.52 -28.00
C ASP A 398 45.00 -10.84 -28.14
N GLU A 399 43.75 -10.84 -27.73
CA GLU A 399 42.78 -11.89 -28.03
C GLU A 399 42.00 -11.52 -29.30
N ILE A 400 41.82 -12.50 -30.19
CA ILE A 400 40.96 -12.33 -31.36
C ILE A 400 39.61 -12.94 -31.03
N VAL A 401 38.58 -12.10 -31.00
CA VAL A 401 37.21 -12.51 -30.69
C VAL A 401 36.37 -12.44 -31.96
N ASP A 402 35.59 -13.48 -32.20
CA ASP A 402 34.61 -13.50 -33.28
C ASP A 402 33.51 -12.48 -33.00
N SER A 403 33.17 -11.64 -33.99
CA SER A 403 32.11 -10.63 -33.85
C SER A 403 30.76 -11.23 -33.47
N ALA A 404 30.44 -12.46 -33.91
CA ALA A 404 29.23 -13.18 -33.53
C ALA A 404 29.23 -13.62 -32.05
N SER A 405 30.40 -13.66 -31.42
CA SER A 405 30.56 -13.97 -29.99
C SER A 405 30.50 -12.71 -29.12
N MET A 406 30.59 -11.52 -29.72
CA MET A 406 30.46 -10.25 -29.03
C MET A 406 28.99 -9.90 -28.83
N ARG A 407 28.65 -9.50 -27.61
CA ARG A 407 27.32 -9.04 -27.25
C ARG A 407 27.45 -7.70 -26.54
N LEU A 408 26.81 -6.66 -27.08
CA LEU A 408 26.68 -5.41 -26.36
C LEU A 408 25.54 -5.58 -25.36
N VAL A 409 25.83 -5.32 -24.10
CA VAL A 409 24.83 -5.27 -23.04
C VAL A 409 24.43 -3.82 -22.85
N VAL A 410 23.21 -3.47 -23.23
CA VAL A 410 22.63 -2.14 -22.94
C VAL A 410 21.33 -2.27 -22.14
N PRO A 411 21.04 -1.33 -21.22
CA PRO A 411 19.71 -1.21 -20.62
C PRO A 411 18.61 -1.04 -21.70
N CYS A 412 17.42 -1.61 -21.49
CA CYS A 412 16.29 -1.50 -22.43
C CYS A 412 15.94 -0.04 -22.76
N SER A 413 16.05 0.87 -21.80
CA SER A 413 15.81 2.30 -22.02
C SER A 413 16.76 2.90 -23.05
N GLU A 414 18.04 2.51 -23.00
CA GLU A 414 19.03 2.96 -23.99
C GLU A 414 18.82 2.27 -25.34
N ARG A 415 18.43 0.99 -25.36
CA ARG A 415 18.07 0.31 -26.61
C ARG A 415 16.94 1.05 -27.34
N ASP A 416 15.90 1.46 -26.62
CA ASP A 416 14.73 2.09 -27.23
C ASP A 416 15.06 3.51 -27.75
N GLU A 417 15.96 4.24 -27.10
CA GLU A 417 16.54 5.49 -27.63
C GLU A 417 17.36 5.24 -28.90
N LEU A 418 18.24 4.22 -28.89
CA LEU A 418 19.08 3.86 -30.05
C LEU A 418 18.25 3.40 -31.26
N VAL A 419 17.10 2.77 -31.03
CA VAL A 419 16.18 2.36 -32.11
C VAL A 419 15.31 3.55 -32.56
N GLY A 420 14.92 4.45 -31.64
CA GLY A 420 14.08 5.61 -31.93
C GLY A 420 14.75 6.67 -32.82
N GLU A 421 16.05 6.91 -32.64
CA GLU A 421 16.83 7.85 -33.48
C GLU A 421 17.06 7.37 -34.93
N SER A 422 16.60 6.16 -35.29
CA SER A 422 16.79 5.57 -36.62
C SER A 422 15.62 5.77 -37.59
N LEU A 423 14.54 6.41 -37.15
CA LEU A 423 13.30 6.61 -37.92
C LEU A 423 13.07 8.07 -38.39
N ASP A 424 13.97 8.99 -38.03
CA ASP A 424 14.09 10.33 -38.63
C ASP A 424 15.30 10.37 -39.59
#